data_AF-A0A5B8VG72-F1
#
_entry.id   AF-A0A5B8VG72-F1
#
_cell.length_a   1.000
_cell.length_b   1.000
_cell.length_c   1.000
_cell.angle_alpha   90.00
_cell.angle_beta   90.00
_cell.angle_gamma   90.00
#
_symmetry.space_group_name_H-M   'P 1'
#
loop_
_entity.id
_entity.type
_entity.pdbx_description
1 polymer ?
#
loop_
_entity_poly.entity_id
_entity_poly.type
_entity_poly.pdbx_seq_one_letter_code
_entity_poly.pdbx_strand_id
1 'polypeptide(L)'
;MKQMSIIFFVLLCCCIVLIVVFNDLAELPGVKTTSSAITSNKTSVRPPQYIYEIPLPEGYKRVTMPDASFGAWLQKIKLRKNNTVYLYNGQPKPDQTLHYAVLDFSTGNKDLQQCADAIMRLRAEYYFSRNEYSKINFKSANKNFNFQDWLYRINNPEQDKHNLMLQFMQDVFINCGTYTVDEMTGNIAMKEMQPGDILVKAGSPGHAMVVADVAVNEITGKKIYLLAQGYMPAQDMHIVINPNNKKLSPWYEVDKHSKVITPGWIFEENQLKRWKN
;
A
#
# COMPACT_ATOMS: atom_id res chain seq x y z
N MET A 1 10.42 -18.83 77.26
CA MET A 1 9.22 -18.17 76.70
C MET A 1 8.94 -16.75 77.24
N LYS A 2 9.95 -15.98 77.71
CA LYS A 2 9.76 -14.56 78.09
C LYS A 2 10.51 -13.53 77.22
N GLN A 3 11.50 -13.94 76.42
CA GLN A 3 12.24 -13.05 75.52
C GLN A 3 11.60 -12.85 74.13
N MET A 4 10.77 -13.78 73.65
CA MET A 4 10.09 -13.67 72.34
C MET A 4 8.87 -12.73 72.35
N SER A 5 8.25 -12.45 73.50
CA SER A 5 7.10 -11.53 73.58
C SER A 5 7.49 -10.06 73.62
N ILE A 6 8.71 -9.72 74.06
CA ILE A 6 9.17 -8.32 74.18
C ILE A 6 9.53 -7.77 72.79
N ILE A 7 10.13 -8.59 71.92
CA ILE A 7 10.52 -8.18 70.55
C ILE A 7 9.27 -7.90 69.69
N PHE A 8 8.19 -8.67 69.88
CA PHE A 8 6.94 -8.48 69.14
C PHE A 8 6.19 -7.20 69.57
N PHE A 9 6.30 -6.80 70.84
CA PHE A 9 5.69 -5.56 71.34
C PHE A 9 6.45 -4.30 70.90
N VAL A 10 7.78 -4.36 70.80
CA VAL A 10 8.62 -3.24 70.34
C VAL A 10 8.42 -2.98 68.83
N LEU A 11 8.29 -4.03 68.02
CA LEU A 11 8.01 -3.90 66.57
C LEU A 11 6.60 -3.35 66.27
N LEU A 12 5.59 -3.70 67.08
CA LEU A 12 4.23 -3.20 66.89
C LEU A 12 4.12 -1.70 67.25
N CYS A 13 4.83 -1.23 68.30
CA CYS A 13 4.89 0.19 68.64
C CYS A 13 5.62 1.03 67.59
N CYS A 14 6.71 0.52 66.97
CA CYS A 14 7.39 1.24 65.89
C CYS A 14 6.52 1.43 64.64
N CYS A 15 5.67 0.45 64.29
CA CYS A 15 4.76 0.58 63.16
C CYS A 15 3.64 1.61 63.39
N ILE A 16 3.16 1.74 64.63
CA ILE A 16 2.10 2.73 64.95
C ILE A 16 2.68 4.16 64.97
N VAL A 17 3.91 4.36 65.46
CA VAL A 17 4.57 5.67 65.42
C VAL A 17 4.89 6.11 63.98
N LEU A 18 5.26 5.18 63.09
CA LEU A 18 5.47 5.48 61.66
C LEU A 18 4.19 5.89 60.93
N ILE A 19 3.03 5.32 61.28
CA ILE A 19 1.75 5.67 60.63
C ILE A 19 1.26 7.06 61.07
N VAL A 20 1.49 7.44 62.33
CA VAL A 20 1.09 8.78 62.83
C VAL A 20 1.98 9.87 62.23
N VAL A 21 3.29 9.64 62.06
CA VAL A 21 4.20 10.62 61.44
C VAL A 21 3.92 10.83 59.94
N PHE A 22 3.36 9.84 59.24
CA PHE A 22 2.99 10.00 57.82
C PHE A 22 1.66 10.74 57.59
N ASN A 23 0.76 10.78 58.57
CA ASN A 23 -0.51 11.50 58.42
C ASN A 23 -0.43 13.00 58.76
N ASP A 24 0.59 13.44 59.50
CA ASP A 24 0.78 14.86 59.87
C ASP A 24 1.65 15.68 58.89
N LEU A 25 2.07 15.09 57.77
CA LEU A 25 2.81 15.80 56.70
C LEU A 25 1.93 16.23 55.53
N ALA A 26 0.61 16.07 55.64
CA ALA A 26 -0.36 16.37 54.60
C ALA A 26 -1.21 17.61 54.94
N GLU A 27 -0.60 18.73 55.36
CA GLU A 27 -1.28 20.03 55.35
C GLU A 27 -0.25 21.18 55.26
N LEU A 28 0.18 21.49 54.03
CA LEU A 28 0.78 22.78 53.68
C LEU A 28 -0.13 23.52 52.68
N PRO A 29 -0.46 24.79 52.92
CA PRO A 29 -1.41 25.52 52.10
C PRO A 29 -0.79 26.00 50.78
N GLY A 30 -1.44 25.62 49.68
CA GLY A 30 -1.70 26.50 48.54
C GLY A 30 -0.52 27.17 47.83
N VAL A 31 0.29 26.40 47.09
CA VAL A 31 0.98 26.93 45.91
C VAL A 31 0.10 26.64 44.70
N LYS A 32 -0.48 27.70 44.10
CA LYS A 32 -1.15 27.60 42.80
C LYS A 32 -0.11 27.34 41.72
N THR A 33 0.22 26.07 41.50
CA THR A 33 0.94 25.65 40.32
C THR A 33 0.00 25.81 39.13
N THR A 34 0.20 26.87 38.35
CA THR A 34 -0.36 26.96 36.99
C THR A 34 0.21 25.79 36.19
N SER A 35 -0.51 24.67 36.23
CA SER A 35 -0.37 23.60 35.24
C SER A 35 -0.77 24.20 33.91
N SER A 36 0.22 24.69 33.15
CA SER A 36 0.03 24.85 31.72
C SER A 36 -0.21 23.45 31.19
N ALA A 37 -1.48 23.12 30.99
CA ALA A 37 -1.87 21.96 30.22
C ALA A 37 -1.15 22.10 28.86
N ILE A 38 -0.07 21.33 28.68
CA ILE A 38 0.44 21.05 27.35
C ILE A 38 -0.67 20.20 26.72
N THR A 39 -1.60 20.87 26.07
CA THR A 39 -2.55 20.25 25.18
C THR A 39 -1.71 19.62 24.08
N SER A 40 -1.38 18.34 24.24
CA SER A 40 -0.96 17.52 23.13
C SER A 40 -2.14 17.51 22.17
N ASN A 41 -2.13 18.45 21.22
CA ASN A 41 -2.94 18.36 20.03
C ASN A 41 -2.50 17.08 19.32
N LYS A 42 -3.10 15.96 19.70
CA LYS A 42 -3.26 14.81 18.81
C LYS A 42 -4.09 15.32 17.65
N THR A 43 -3.44 15.96 16.68
CA THR A 43 -4.01 16.17 15.37
C THR A 43 -4.41 14.78 14.89
N SER A 44 -5.70 14.49 14.86
CA SER A 44 -6.19 13.24 14.28
C SER A 44 -5.83 13.28 12.81
N VAL A 45 -4.69 12.69 12.46
CA VAL A 45 -4.25 12.62 11.07
C VAL A 45 -5.28 11.78 10.35
N ARG A 46 -6.10 12.42 9.51
CA ARG A 46 -7.08 11.73 8.67
C ARG A 46 -6.33 10.71 7.81
N PRO A 47 -6.85 9.48 7.64
CA PRO A 47 -6.24 8.52 6.74
C PRO A 47 -6.22 9.07 5.30
N PRO A 48 -5.18 8.74 4.52
CA PRO A 48 -5.06 9.19 3.14
C PRO A 48 -6.25 8.70 2.30
N GLN A 49 -6.81 9.58 1.48
CA GLN A 49 -7.89 9.26 0.54
C GLN A 49 -7.39 8.96 -0.86
N TYR A 50 -6.18 9.40 -1.19
CA TYR A 50 -5.53 9.17 -2.46
C TYR A 50 -4.08 8.70 -2.23
N ILE A 51 -3.48 8.05 -3.23
CA ILE A 51 -2.09 7.58 -3.13
C ILE A 51 -1.12 8.75 -2.85
N TYR A 52 -1.31 9.91 -3.51
CA TYR A 52 -0.49 11.10 -3.27
C TYR A 52 -0.65 11.72 -1.87
N GLU A 53 -1.62 11.28 -1.07
CA GLU A 53 -1.81 11.72 0.31
C GLU A 53 -1.11 10.81 1.33
N ILE A 54 -0.59 9.65 0.90
CA ILE A 54 0.18 8.76 1.79
C ILE A 54 1.37 9.57 2.35
N PRO A 55 1.54 9.65 3.69
CA PRO A 55 2.55 10.51 4.28
C PRO A 55 3.96 10.18 3.79
N LEU A 56 4.74 11.23 3.52
CA LEU A 56 6.16 11.10 3.22
C LEU A 56 6.99 11.15 4.51
N PRO A 57 8.12 10.42 4.57
CA PRO A 57 9.13 10.68 5.59
C PRO A 57 9.68 12.11 5.46
N GLU A 58 10.22 12.63 6.57
CA GLU A 58 10.80 13.98 6.60
C GLU A 58 11.90 14.16 5.56
N GLY A 59 11.92 15.34 4.91
CA GLY A 59 12.91 15.70 3.89
C GLY A 59 12.69 15.08 2.51
N TYR A 60 11.61 14.32 2.31
CA TYR A 60 11.24 13.79 0.99
C TYR A 60 10.23 14.68 0.27
N LYS A 61 10.38 14.76 -1.05
CA LYS A 61 9.40 15.33 -1.98
C LYS A 61 9.05 14.33 -3.08
N ARG A 62 7.79 14.31 -3.51
CA ARG A 62 7.35 13.46 -4.63
C ARG A 62 8.08 13.81 -5.90
N VAL A 63 8.42 12.80 -6.69
CA VAL A 63 8.90 13.00 -8.06
C VAL A 63 7.73 13.51 -8.91
N THR A 64 7.95 14.62 -9.61
CA THR A 64 6.93 15.21 -10.48
C THR A 64 6.74 14.36 -11.72
N MET A 65 5.48 14.08 -12.05
CA MET A 65 5.10 13.35 -13.25
C MET A 65 4.33 14.28 -14.20
N PRO A 66 4.45 14.13 -15.54
CA PRO A 66 3.59 14.85 -16.46
C PRO A 66 2.12 14.55 -16.17
N ASP A 67 1.25 15.57 -16.14
CA ASP A 67 -0.16 15.41 -15.72
C ASP A 67 -0.91 14.35 -16.53
N ALA A 68 -0.58 14.25 -17.82
CA ALA A 68 -1.16 13.31 -18.74
C ALA A 68 -0.49 11.92 -18.72
N SER A 69 0.41 11.63 -17.77
CA SER A 69 1.11 10.34 -17.69
C SER A 69 0.34 9.30 -16.87
N PHE A 70 0.70 8.03 -17.07
CA PHE A 70 0.18 6.93 -16.25
C PHE A 70 0.58 7.09 -14.77
N GLY A 71 1.82 7.51 -14.49
CA GLY A 71 2.30 7.72 -13.13
C GLY A 71 1.52 8.81 -12.37
N ALA A 72 1.23 9.95 -13.01
CA ALA A 72 0.42 11.00 -12.41
C ALA A 72 -1.03 10.53 -12.16
N TRP A 73 -1.57 9.67 -13.02
CA TRP A 73 -2.89 9.07 -12.81
C TRP A 73 -2.90 8.08 -11.65
N LEU A 74 -1.88 7.22 -11.53
CA LEU A 74 -1.75 6.28 -10.41
C LEU A 74 -1.75 6.99 -9.06
N GLN A 75 -0.96 8.07 -8.93
CA GLN A 75 -0.90 8.88 -7.72
C GLN A 75 -2.29 9.41 -7.28
N LYS A 76 -3.21 9.64 -8.23
CA LYS A 76 -4.57 10.16 -8.01
C LYS A 76 -5.62 9.05 -7.81
N ILE A 77 -5.22 7.78 -7.71
CA ILE A 77 -6.14 6.69 -7.37
C ILE A 77 -6.70 6.90 -5.96
N LYS A 78 -8.02 6.73 -5.84
CA LYS A 78 -8.72 6.75 -4.55
C LYS A 78 -8.39 5.52 -3.72
N LEU A 79 -8.30 5.72 -2.42
CA LEU A 79 -8.14 4.70 -1.40
C LEU A 79 -9.47 4.52 -0.66
N ARG A 80 -9.80 3.28 -0.34
CA ARG A 80 -10.98 2.97 0.47
C ARG A 80 -10.79 3.49 1.89
N LYS A 81 -11.89 3.95 2.50
CA LYS A 81 -11.91 4.31 3.94
C LYS A 81 -11.69 3.08 4.83
N ASN A 82 -12.29 1.96 4.45
CA ASN A 82 -12.05 0.68 5.09
C ASN A 82 -10.78 0.06 4.51
N ASN A 83 -9.83 -0.29 5.37
CA ASN A 83 -8.57 -0.90 5.00
C ASN A 83 -8.60 -2.44 5.03
N THR A 84 -9.77 -3.08 5.04
CA THR A 84 -9.85 -4.54 4.89
C THR A 84 -9.66 -4.94 3.42
N VAL A 85 -8.71 -5.83 3.16
CA VAL A 85 -8.57 -6.51 1.86
C VAL A 85 -9.53 -7.69 1.82
N TYR A 86 -10.42 -7.71 0.83
CA TYR A 86 -11.30 -8.84 0.57
C TYR A 86 -10.79 -9.67 -0.61
N LEU A 87 -11.06 -10.96 -0.54
CA LEU A 87 -10.89 -11.89 -1.66
C LEU A 87 -12.08 -11.75 -2.63
N TYR A 88 -11.94 -12.29 -3.84
CA TYR A 88 -13.00 -12.30 -4.86
C TYR A 88 -14.33 -12.89 -4.37
N ASN A 89 -14.31 -13.75 -3.36
CA ASN A 89 -15.51 -14.37 -2.78
C ASN A 89 -16.15 -13.53 -1.65
N GLY A 90 -15.67 -12.30 -1.42
CA GLY A 90 -16.16 -11.38 -0.40
C GLY A 90 -15.68 -11.71 1.02
N GLN A 91 -14.89 -12.77 1.23
CA GLN A 91 -14.29 -13.05 2.53
C GLN A 91 -13.08 -12.12 2.77
N PRO A 92 -12.85 -11.66 4.01
CA PRO A 92 -11.63 -10.94 4.33
C PRO A 92 -10.42 -11.86 4.08
N LYS A 93 -9.36 -11.32 3.49
CA LYS A 93 -8.07 -12.01 3.39
C LYS A 93 -7.62 -12.44 4.80
N PRO A 94 -7.13 -13.68 4.98
CA PRO A 94 -6.77 -14.19 6.31
C PRO A 94 -5.73 -13.32 7.04
N ASP A 95 -4.70 -12.86 6.33
CA ASP A 95 -3.68 -11.97 6.89
C ASP A 95 -3.86 -10.53 6.41
N GLN A 96 -4.42 -9.70 7.31
CA GLN A 96 -4.66 -8.28 7.10
C GLN A 96 -3.46 -7.39 7.46
N THR A 97 -2.32 -7.97 7.85
CA THR A 97 -1.13 -7.21 8.28
C THR A 97 -0.18 -6.87 7.13
N LEU A 98 -0.42 -7.42 5.94
CA LEU A 98 0.50 -7.36 4.80
C LEU A 98 0.28 -6.14 3.88
N HIS A 99 -0.66 -5.26 4.20
CA HIS A 99 -1.03 -4.10 3.39
C HIS A 99 -1.22 -2.85 4.23
N TYR A 100 -1.04 -1.71 3.58
CA TYR A 100 -1.14 -0.39 4.21
C TYR A 100 -2.45 0.32 3.86
N ALA A 101 -2.86 0.26 2.59
CA ALA A 101 -4.08 0.91 2.09
C ALA A 101 -4.70 0.08 0.96
N VAL A 102 -6.03 0.09 0.83
CA VAL A 102 -6.76 -0.60 -0.24
C VAL A 102 -7.18 0.40 -1.31
N LEU A 103 -6.91 0.10 -2.57
CA LEU A 103 -7.33 0.92 -3.70
C LEU A 103 -8.84 0.76 -3.94
N ASP A 104 -9.51 1.83 -4.33
CA ASP A 104 -10.95 1.86 -4.52
C ASP A 104 -11.38 1.35 -5.91
N PHE A 105 -11.09 0.07 -6.15
CA PHE A 105 -11.52 -0.66 -7.33
C PHE A 105 -12.18 -1.98 -6.91
N SER A 106 -13.22 -2.41 -7.61
CA SER A 106 -13.85 -3.72 -7.36
C SER A 106 -12.99 -4.86 -7.90
N THR A 107 -12.72 -5.91 -7.11
CA THR A 107 -12.03 -7.12 -7.59
C THR A 107 -12.91 -7.99 -8.51
N GLY A 108 -14.23 -7.77 -8.47
CA GLY A 108 -15.21 -8.70 -9.05
C GLY A 108 -15.48 -9.88 -8.12
N ASN A 109 -16.28 -10.83 -8.61
CA ASN A 109 -16.75 -12.00 -7.85
C ASN A 109 -16.18 -13.34 -8.36
N LYS A 110 -15.13 -13.29 -9.18
CA LYS A 110 -14.45 -14.45 -9.77
C LYS A 110 -12.99 -14.44 -9.37
N ASP A 111 -12.42 -15.62 -9.15
CA ASP A 111 -10.98 -15.78 -8.96
C ASP A 111 -10.24 -15.61 -10.30
N LEU A 112 -10.21 -14.37 -10.80
CA LEU A 112 -9.73 -14.07 -12.15
C LEU A 112 -8.79 -12.85 -12.18
N GLN A 113 -9.14 -11.75 -11.53
CA GLN A 113 -8.25 -10.57 -11.49
C GLN A 113 -7.12 -10.81 -10.50
N GLN A 114 -6.08 -11.53 -10.95
CA GLN A 114 -4.93 -11.87 -10.14
C GLN A 114 -3.80 -10.82 -10.30
N CYS A 115 -2.57 -11.22 -9.98
CA CYS A 115 -1.42 -10.31 -9.85
C CYS A 115 -1.19 -9.40 -11.07
N ALA A 116 -0.82 -9.96 -12.22
CA ALA A 116 -0.56 -9.20 -13.44
C ALA A 116 -1.84 -8.54 -14.00
N ASP A 117 -2.99 -9.19 -13.79
CA ASP A 117 -4.30 -8.71 -14.23
C ASP A 117 -4.68 -7.39 -13.58
N ALA A 118 -4.39 -7.23 -12.29
CA ALA A 118 -4.56 -5.96 -11.58
C ALA A 118 -3.78 -4.83 -12.26
N ILE A 119 -2.54 -5.09 -12.71
CA ILE A 119 -1.71 -4.07 -13.36
C ILE A 119 -2.21 -3.75 -14.77
N MET A 120 -2.59 -4.78 -15.55
CA MET A 120 -3.22 -4.60 -16.85
C MET A 120 -4.54 -3.82 -16.72
N ARG A 121 -5.34 -4.10 -15.68
CA ARG A 121 -6.55 -3.34 -15.39
C ARG A 121 -6.25 -1.88 -15.05
N LEU A 122 -5.30 -1.59 -14.17
CA LEU A 122 -4.93 -0.20 -13.87
C LEU A 122 -4.51 0.56 -15.14
N ARG A 123 -3.79 -0.11 -16.05
CA ARG A 123 -3.42 0.44 -17.35
C ARG A 123 -4.63 0.70 -18.24
N ALA A 124 -5.60 -0.20 -18.26
CA ALA A 124 -6.86 -0.05 -18.98
C ALA A 124 -7.70 1.12 -18.43
N GLU A 125 -7.88 1.19 -17.11
CA GLU A 125 -8.61 2.25 -16.41
C GLU A 125 -8.00 3.64 -16.69
N TYR A 126 -6.67 3.73 -16.74
CA TYR A 126 -5.97 4.95 -17.14
C TYR A 126 -6.38 5.42 -18.54
N TYR A 127 -6.29 4.57 -19.56
CA TYR A 127 -6.66 4.93 -20.92
C TYR A 127 -8.17 5.15 -21.08
N PHE A 128 -8.98 4.37 -20.35
CA PHE A 128 -10.42 4.51 -20.31
C PHE A 128 -10.83 5.88 -19.79
N SER A 129 -10.23 6.35 -18.69
CA SER A 129 -10.49 7.67 -18.11
C SER A 129 -10.16 8.84 -19.05
N ARG A 130 -9.39 8.57 -20.12
CA ARG A 130 -9.00 9.53 -21.16
C ARG A 130 -9.77 9.35 -22.47
N ASN A 131 -10.73 8.42 -22.51
CA ASN A 131 -11.44 8.00 -23.73
C ASN A 131 -10.50 7.50 -24.85
N GLU A 132 -9.29 7.05 -24.50
CA GLU A 132 -8.28 6.55 -25.45
C GLU A 132 -8.46 5.03 -25.64
N TYR A 133 -9.65 4.58 -26.06
CA TYR A 133 -10.04 3.16 -26.07
C TYR A 133 -9.16 2.27 -26.96
N SER A 134 -8.66 2.78 -28.09
CA SER A 134 -7.72 2.07 -28.95
C SER A 134 -6.40 1.71 -28.26
N LYS A 135 -6.03 2.42 -27.19
CA LYS A 135 -4.80 2.16 -26.43
C LYS A 135 -4.99 1.15 -25.30
N ILE A 136 -6.23 0.73 -25.02
CA ILE A 136 -6.49 -0.43 -24.17
C ILE A 136 -6.25 -1.67 -25.02
N ASN A 137 -4.98 -2.06 -25.08
CA ASN A 137 -4.49 -3.13 -25.92
C ASN A 137 -3.55 -4.04 -25.13
N PHE A 138 -3.73 -5.36 -25.26
CA PHE A 138 -2.89 -6.38 -24.63
C PHE A 138 -2.62 -7.52 -25.61
N LYS A 139 -1.53 -8.24 -25.40
CA LYS A 139 -1.11 -9.33 -26.28
C LYS A 139 -0.82 -10.61 -25.50
N SER A 140 -1.36 -11.72 -25.98
CA SER A 140 -0.90 -13.06 -25.64
C SER A 140 -0.14 -13.67 -26.83
N ALA A 141 0.42 -14.86 -26.66
CA ALA A 141 1.19 -15.53 -27.71
C ALA A 141 0.47 -15.60 -29.07
N ASN A 142 -0.85 -15.83 -29.05
CA ASN A 142 -1.64 -16.09 -30.25
C ASN A 142 -2.73 -15.04 -30.54
N LYS A 143 -2.91 -14.03 -29.68
CA LYS A 143 -4.05 -13.11 -29.79
C LYS A 143 -3.71 -11.71 -29.31
N ASN A 144 -4.17 -10.72 -30.07
CA ASN A 144 -4.21 -9.33 -29.66
C ASN A 144 -5.62 -9.01 -29.14
N PHE A 145 -5.68 -8.28 -28.03
CA PHE A 145 -6.90 -7.86 -27.38
C PHE A 145 -6.95 -6.35 -27.42
N ASN A 146 -7.78 -5.78 -28.31
CA ASN A 146 -8.02 -4.35 -28.39
C ASN A 146 -9.45 -4.02 -27.96
N PHE A 147 -9.61 -3.12 -26.99
CA PHE A 147 -10.94 -2.79 -26.46
C PHE A 147 -11.82 -2.09 -27.49
N GLN A 148 -11.29 -1.19 -28.31
CA GLN A 148 -12.08 -0.49 -29.33
C GLN A 148 -12.61 -1.45 -30.39
N ASP A 149 -11.78 -2.38 -30.86
CA ASP A 149 -12.20 -3.41 -31.81
C ASP A 149 -13.24 -4.36 -31.18
N TRP A 150 -13.06 -4.70 -29.89
CA TRP A 150 -14.00 -5.52 -29.15
C TRP A 150 -15.35 -4.83 -28.96
N LEU A 151 -15.33 -3.54 -28.61
CA LEU A 151 -16.54 -2.72 -28.44
C LEU A 151 -17.36 -2.64 -29.72
N TYR A 152 -16.71 -2.50 -30.88
CA TYR A 152 -17.39 -2.48 -32.18
C TYR A 152 -18.16 -3.79 -32.47
N ARG A 153 -17.67 -4.94 -31.98
CA ARG A 153 -18.31 -6.24 -32.21
C ARG A 153 -19.55 -6.48 -31.35
N ILE A 154 -19.67 -5.84 -30.19
CA ILE A 154 -20.75 -6.13 -29.25
C ILE A 154 -22.08 -5.48 -29.62
N ASN A 155 -22.08 -4.48 -30.53
CA ASN A 155 -23.28 -3.81 -31.06
C ASN A 155 -24.37 -3.56 -30.01
N ASN A 156 -23.99 -3.06 -28.84
CA ASN A 156 -24.91 -2.79 -27.72
C ASN A 156 -24.69 -1.35 -27.20
N PRO A 157 -25.32 -0.34 -27.81
CA PRO A 157 -25.07 1.07 -27.52
C PRO A 157 -25.59 1.52 -26.15
N GLU A 158 -26.55 0.78 -25.57
CA GLU A 158 -27.21 1.14 -24.31
C GLU A 158 -26.43 0.72 -23.06
N GLN A 159 -25.44 -0.16 -23.20
CA GLN A 159 -24.68 -0.66 -22.07
C GLN A 159 -23.57 0.32 -21.65
N ASP A 160 -23.40 0.47 -20.33
CA ASP A 160 -22.30 1.24 -19.75
C ASP A 160 -20.94 0.76 -20.29
N LYS A 161 -20.20 1.67 -20.93
CA LYS A 161 -18.89 1.40 -21.55
C LYS A 161 -17.85 0.93 -20.54
N HIS A 162 -17.92 1.36 -19.28
CA HIS A 162 -17.01 0.90 -18.23
C HIS A 162 -17.30 -0.56 -17.89
N ASN A 163 -18.58 -0.94 -17.75
CA ASN A 163 -18.96 -2.34 -17.56
C ASN A 163 -18.55 -3.22 -18.76
N LEU A 164 -18.68 -2.69 -19.98
CA LEU A 164 -18.16 -3.35 -21.19
C LEU A 164 -16.64 -3.51 -21.14
N MET A 165 -15.89 -2.51 -20.69
CA MET A 165 -14.44 -2.60 -20.49
C MET A 165 -14.10 -3.69 -19.47
N LEU A 166 -14.81 -3.76 -18.34
CA LEU A 166 -14.60 -4.82 -17.35
C LEU A 166 -14.92 -6.22 -17.88
N GLN A 167 -15.89 -6.35 -18.80
CA GLN A 167 -16.16 -7.61 -19.49
C GLN A 167 -15.03 -7.98 -20.46
N PHE A 168 -14.58 -7.03 -21.28
CA PHE A 168 -13.40 -7.20 -22.13
C PHE A 168 -12.16 -7.62 -21.33
N MET A 169 -11.94 -7.02 -20.16
CA MET A 169 -10.81 -7.38 -19.31
C MET A 169 -10.88 -8.82 -18.80
N GLN A 170 -12.07 -9.42 -18.65
CA GLN A 170 -12.17 -10.85 -18.32
C GLN A 170 -11.58 -11.72 -19.44
N ASP A 171 -11.82 -11.39 -20.71
CA ASP A 171 -11.19 -12.08 -21.85
C ASP A 171 -9.67 -11.94 -21.80
N VAL A 172 -9.17 -10.75 -21.43
CA VAL A 172 -7.73 -10.48 -21.26
C VAL A 172 -7.16 -11.36 -20.14
N PHE A 173 -7.77 -11.38 -18.96
CA PHE A 173 -7.28 -12.12 -17.79
C PHE A 173 -7.23 -13.64 -18.01
N ILE A 174 -8.12 -14.19 -18.83
CA ILE A 174 -8.10 -15.62 -19.18
C ILE A 174 -6.88 -15.98 -20.06
N ASN A 175 -6.39 -15.03 -20.86
CA ASN A 175 -5.42 -15.30 -21.93
C ASN A 175 -4.05 -14.64 -21.71
N CYS A 176 -3.96 -13.68 -20.81
CA CYS A 176 -2.77 -12.89 -20.53
C CYS A 176 -2.28 -13.17 -19.10
N GLY A 177 -1.09 -12.66 -18.77
CA GLY A 177 -0.53 -12.83 -17.44
C GLY A 177 0.81 -12.12 -17.29
N THR A 178 1.67 -12.64 -16.42
CA THR A 178 2.99 -12.03 -16.15
C THR A 178 3.88 -11.99 -17.39
N TYR A 179 3.82 -12.99 -18.28
CA TYR A 179 4.51 -12.97 -19.58
C TYR A 179 4.03 -11.82 -20.48
N THR A 180 2.73 -11.55 -20.54
CA THR A 180 2.20 -10.41 -21.30
C THR A 180 2.78 -9.10 -20.81
N VAL A 181 2.78 -8.88 -19.49
CA VAL A 181 3.37 -7.66 -18.90
C VAL A 181 4.87 -7.59 -19.20
N ASP A 182 5.59 -8.72 -19.08
CA ASP A 182 7.02 -8.81 -19.34
C ASP A 182 7.40 -8.46 -20.79
N GLU A 183 6.66 -9.00 -21.77
CA GLU A 183 6.86 -8.76 -23.19
C GLU A 183 6.51 -7.32 -23.60
N MET A 184 5.45 -6.77 -23.03
CA MET A 184 4.96 -5.42 -23.33
C MET A 184 5.74 -4.32 -22.59
N THR A 185 6.72 -4.69 -21.77
CA THR A 185 7.54 -3.74 -21.01
C THR A 185 9.03 -3.90 -21.35
N GLY A 186 9.80 -2.84 -21.14
CA GLY A 186 11.25 -2.81 -21.31
C GLY A 186 11.95 -2.59 -19.97
N ASN A 187 13.16 -3.12 -19.83
CA ASN A 187 13.94 -3.03 -18.59
C ASN A 187 14.31 -1.57 -18.29
N ILE A 188 14.27 -1.21 -17.01
CA ILE A 188 14.68 0.10 -16.48
C ILE A 188 15.62 -0.13 -15.30
N ALA A 189 16.65 0.71 -15.18
CA ALA A 189 17.53 0.65 -14.03
C ALA A 189 16.80 1.11 -12.76
N MET A 190 16.99 0.45 -11.61
CA MET A 190 16.36 0.81 -10.33
C MET A 190 16.47 2.31 -9.98
N LYS A 191 17.61 2.94 -10.28
CA LYS A 191 17.83 4.39 -10.06
C LYS A 191 16.89 5.30 -10.88
N GLU A 192 16.41 4.82 -12.03
CA GLU A 192 15.53 5.53 -12.97
C GLU A 192 14.04 5.25 -12.70
N MET A 193 13.74 4.55 -11.60
CA MET A 193 12.38 4.25 -11.17
C MET A 193 11.53 5.53 -11.09
N GLN A 194 10.32 5.41 -11.61
CA GLN A 194 9.25 6.40 -11.55
C GLN A 194 7.88 5.72 -11.30
N PRO A 195 6.85 6.47 -10.90
CA PRO A 195 5.49 5.95 -10.81
C PRO A 195 5.01 5.39 -12.16
N GLY A 196 4.43 4.20 -12.14
CA GLY A 196 3.99 3.45 -13.33
C GLY A 196 4.97 2.42 -13.86
N ASP A 197 6.19 2.37 -13.31
CA ASP A 197 7.09 1.23 -13.51
C ASP A 197 6.56 -0.02 -12.80
N ILE A 198 7.04 -1.18 -13.19
CA ILE A 198 6.50 -2.47 -12.78
C ILE A 198 7.66 -3.39 -12.41
N LEU A 199 7.62 -3.95 -11.21
CA LEU A 199 8.44 -5.11 -10.86
C LEU A 199 7.77 -6.35 -11.44
N VAL A 200 8.44 -7.06 -12.35
CA VAL A 200 7.87 -8.19 -13.07
C VAL A 200 8.76 -9.42 -12.93
N LYS A 201 8.21 -10.47 -12.34
CA LYS A 201 8.76 -11.82 -12.35
C LYS A 201 7.90 -12.69 -13.25
N ALA A 202 8.26 -12.75 -14.53
CA ALA A 202 7.59 -13.59 -15.51
C ALA A 202 7.70 -15.07 -15.13
N GLY A 203 6.62 -15.82 -15.28
CA GLY A 203 6.58 -17.24 -14.94
C GLY A 203 5.18 -17.75 -14.58
N SER A 204 5.11 -19.05 -14.32
CA SER A 204 3.92 -19.73 -13.78
C SER A 204 4.36 -20.70 -12.67
N PRO A 205 4.34 -20.28 -11.39
CA PRO A 205 3.84 -19.00 -10.91
C PRO A 205 4.80 -17.85 -11.22
N GLY A 206 4.24 -16.68 -11.51
CA GLY A 206 4.94 -15.41 -11.61
C GLY A 206 4.24 -14.36 -10.75
N HIS A 207 4.81 -13.16 -10.67
CA HIS A 207 4.18 -12.05 -9.97
C HIS A 207 4.55 -10.71 -10.60
N ALA A 208 3.68 -9.73 -10.38
CA ALA A 208 3.97 -8.37 -10.79
C ALA A 208 3.39 -7.36 -9.80
N MET A 209 4.10 -6.26 -9.60
CA MET A 209 3.71 -5.15 -8.73
C MET A 209 4.02 -3.83 -9.42
N VAL A 210 3.11 -2.85 -9.33
CA VAL A 210 3.30 -1.54 -9.93
C VAL A 210 3.85 -0.55 -8.89
N VAL A 211 4.81 0.26 -9.31
CA VAL A 211 5.32 1.40 -8.56
C VAL A 211 4.24 2.48 -8.56
N ALA A 212 3.57 2.64 -7.43
CA ALA A 212 2.39 3.52 -7.31
C ALA A 212 2.77 4.99 -7.09
N ASP A 213 3.88 5.24 -6.41
CA ASP A 213 4.39 6.57 -6.12
C ASP A 213 5.91 6.51 -5.88
N VAL A 214 6.61 7.62 -6.09
CA VAL A 214 8.05 7.77 -5.86
C VAL A 214 8.33 9.13 -5.26
N ALA A 215 9.19 9.16 -4.26
CA ALA A 215 9.70 10.39 -3.66
C ALA A 215 11.22 10.38 -3.60
N VAL A 216 11.82 11.56 -3.54
CA VAL A 216 13.26 11.77 -3.44
C VAL A 216 13.56 12.64 -2.23
N ASN A 217 14.56 12.26 -1.45
CA ASN A 217 15.06 13.07 -0.36
C ASN A 217 15.85 14.25 -0.94
N GLU A 218 15.48 15.47 -0.56
CA GLU A 218 16.02 16.69 -1.19
C GLU A 218 17.52 16.89 -0.97
N ILE A 219 18.04 16.37 0.14
CA ILE A 219 19.45 16.56 0.54
C ILE A 219 20.32 15.41 0.00
N THR A 220 19.87 14.17 0.20
CA THR A 220 20.68 12.97 -0.11
C THR A 220 20.46 12.45 -1.52
N GLY A 221 19.40 12.87 -2.20
CA GLY A 221 18.99 12.32 -3.51
C GLY A 221 18.49 10.88 -3.46
N LYS A 222 18.36 10.27 -2.28
CA LYS A 222 17.83 8.91 -2.12
C LYS A 222 16.37 8.85 -2.54
N LYS A 223 16.02 7.86 -3.36
CA LYS A 223 14.64 7.62 -3.79
C LYS A 223 13.96 6.59 -2.89
N ILE A 224 12.69 6.83 -2.60
CA ILE A 224 11.78 5.87 -2.01
C ILE A 224 10.55 5.67 -2.89
N TYR A 225 9.86 4.55 -2.76
CA TYR A 225 8.71 4.22 -3.59
C TYR A 225 7.64 3.40 -2.85
N LEU A 226 6.41 3.46 -3.36
CA LEU A 226 5.28 2.61 -2.95
C LEU A 226 5.04 1.53 -3.99
N LEU A 227 4.60 0.36 -3.54
CA LEU A 227 4.19 -0.73 -4.40
C LEU A 227 2.70 -1.04 -4.21
N ALA A 228 1.97 -1.15 -5.32
CA ALA A 228 0.61 -1.67 -5.36
C ALA A 228 0.58 -3.03 -6.07
N GLN A 229 -0.33 -3.91 -5.64
CA GLN A 229 -0.50 -5.23 -6.24
C GLN A 229 -1.95 -5.74 -6.20
N GLY A 230 -2.28 -6.65 -7.11
CA GLY A 230 -3.24 -7.73 -6.88
C GLY A 230 -2.54 -8.99 -6.34
N TYR A 231 -3.23 -10.13 -6.24
CA TYR A 231 -2.60 -11.37 -5.77
C TYR A 231 -3.37 -12.63 -6.19
N MET A 232 -2.92 -13.80 -5.73
CA MET A 232 -3.55 -15.11 -5.96
C MET A 232 -3.89 -15.77 -4.60
N PRO A 233 -5.16 -16.13 -4.33
CA PRO A 233 -6.34 -15.91 -5.18
C PRO A 233 -6.63 -14.42 -5.40
N ALA A 234 -7.47 -14.11 -6.38
CA ALA A 234 -7.86 -12.74 -6.69
C ALA A 234 -8.40 -12.04 -5.44
N GLN A 235 -7.89 -10.83 -5.20
CA GLN A 235 -8.20 -10.03 -4.02
C GLN A 235 -8.05 -8.55 -4.33
N ASP A 236 -8.56 -7.71 -3.43
CA ASP A 236 -8.52 -6.26 -3.60
C ASP A 236 -7.09 -5.76 -3.83
N MET A 237 -6.98 -4.85 -4.79
CA MET A 237 -5.72 -4.17 -5.07
C MET A 237 -5.34 -3.31 -3.87
N HIS A 238 -4.09 -3.40 -3.43
CA HIS A 238 -3.64 -2.72 -2.22
C HIS A 238 -2.19 -2.27 -2.31
N ILE A 239 -1.86 -1.23 -1.53
CA ILE A 239 -0.48 -0.84 -1.23
C ILE A 239 0.08 -1.84 -0.21
N VAL A 240 1.21 -2.46 -0.52
CA VAL A 240 1.86 -3.40 0.40
C VAL A 240 2.73 -2.69 1.43
N ILE A 241 2.91 -3.32 2.58
CA ILE A 241 3.88 -2.84 3.59
C ILE A 241 5.32 -3.19 3.18
N ASN A 242 6.29 -2.41 3.64
CA ASN A 242 7.70 -2.78 3.56
C ASN A 242 8.06 -3.67 4.77
N PRO A 243 8.31 -4.99 4.58
CA PRO A 243 8.61 -5.89 5.70
C PRO A 243 10.00 -5.66 6.30
N ASN A 244 10.94 -5.09 5.54
CA ASN A 244 12.34 -4.93 5.95
C ASN A 244 12.57 -3.69 6.82
N ASN A 245 11.72 -2.67 6.70
CA ASN A 245 11.90 -1.42 7.44
C ASN A 245 10.57 -0.89 7.96
N LYS A 246 10.24 -1.26 9.20
CA LYS A 246 9.01 -0.82 9.88
C LYS A 246 8.89 0.70 10.03
N LYS A 247 10.00 1.43 10.12
CA LYS A 247 9.99 2.90 10.27
C LYS A 247 9.70 3.61 8.95
N LEU A 248 10.14 3.02 7.84
CA LEU A 248 9.93 3.56 6.50
C LEU A 248 8.62 3.07 5.86
N SER A 249 8.13 1.90 6.28
CA SER A 249 6.89 1.29 5.76
C SER A 249 5.72 2.29 5.75
N PRO A 250 4.94 2.36 4.65
CA PRO A 250 4.92 1.44 3.51
C PRO A 250 5.98 1.71 2.43
N TRP A 251 6.83 2.73 2.60
CA TRP A 251 7.82 3.09 1.61
C TRP A 251 9.00 2.11 1.59
N TYR A 252 9.50 1.87 0.39
CA TYR A 252 10.72 1.12 0.11
C TYR A 252 11.81 2.10 -0.32
N GLU A 253 13.08 1.81 0.01
CA GLU A 253 14.21 2.59 -0.51
C GLU A 253 14.72 1.95 -1.81
N VAL A 254 15.06 2.78 -2.80
CA VAL A 254 15.75 2.32 -4.00
C VAL A 254 17.19 2.01 -3.62
N ASP A 255 17.52 0.73 -3.63
CA ASP A 255 18.88 0.24 -3.49
C ASP A 255 19.32 -0.44 -4.79
N LYS A 256 20.54 -0.13 -5.25
CA LYS A 256 21.07 -0.55 -6.55
C LYS A 256 21.53 -2.00 -6.58
N HIS A 257 21.74 -2.62 -5.41
CA HIS A 257 22.35 -3.95 -5.31
C HIS A 257 21.52 -4.94 -4.48
N SER A 258 20.30 -4.53 -4.12
CA SER A 258 19.46 -5.30 -3.23
C SER A 258 18.20 -5.75 -3.93
N LYS A 259 17.82 -6.99 -3.62
CA LYS A 259 16.52 -7.55 -4.00
C LYS A 259 15.41 -6.74 -3.35
N VAL A 260 14.29 -6.60 -4.06
CA VAL A 260 13.07 -6.01 -3.49
C VAL A 260 12.30 -7.11 -2.77
N ILE A 261 12.37 -7.12 -1.44
CA ILE A 261 11.64 -8.06 -0.59
C ILE A 261 10.29 -7.47 -0.23
N THR A 262 9.23 -8.15 -0.64
CA THR A 262 7.84 -7.80 -0.32
C THR A 262 7.23 -8.90 0.57
N PRO A 263 6.04 -8.69 1.17
CA PRO A 263 5.44 -9.67 2.08
C PRO A 263 5.22 -11.09 1.52
N GLY A 264 5.25 -11.29 0.20
CA GLY A 264 5.10 -12.63 -0.42
C GLY A 264 6.04 -12.92 -1.58
N TRP A 265 6.79 -11.93 -2.08
CA TRP A 265 7.62 -12.06 -3.28
C TRP A 265 8.93 -11.32 -3.16
N ILE A 266 9.95 -11.87 -3.81
CA ILE A 266 11.26 -11.25 -3.95
C ILE A 266 11.52 -11.00 -5.43
N PHE A 267 11.84 -9.76 -5.76
CA PHE A 267 12.26 -9.35 -7.11
C PHE A 267 13.75 -9.04 -7.14
N GLU A 268 14.42 -9.49 -8.20
CA GLU A 268 15.81 -9.14 -8.49
C GLU A 268 15.91 -7.72 -9.06
N GLU A 269 17.08 -7.09 -8.96
CA GLU A 269 17.31 -5.70 -9.38
C GLU A 269 17.00 -5.43 -10.87
N ASN A 270 17.11 -6.45 -11.71
CA ASN A 270 16.88 -6.39 -13.16
C ASN A 270 15.42 -6.65 -13.56
N GLN A 271 14.51 -6.79 -12.59
CA GLN A 271 13.09 -7.06 -12.81
C GLN A 271 12.22 -5.80 -12.80
N LEU A 272 12.82 -4.61 -12.72
CA LEU A 272 12.10 -3.35 -12.93
C LEU A 272 11.93 -3.07 -14.42
N LYS A 273 10.68 -2.86 -14.83
CA LYS A 273 10.30 -2.63 -16.22
C LYS A 273 9.33 -1.46 -16.36
N ARG A 274 9.20 -0.94 -17.58
CA ARG A 274 8.28 0.14 -17.95
C ARG A 274 7.57 -0.22 -19.25
N TRP A 275 6.29 0.11 -19.37
CA TRP A 275 5.53 -0.12 -20.60
C TRP A 275 6.28 0.44 -21.82
N LYS A 276 6.40 -0.37 -22.86
CA LYS A 276 6.80 0.10 -24.19
C LYS A 276 5.65 0.98 -24.72
N ASN A 277 5.98 2.13 -25.30
CA ASN A 277 5.01 3.12 -25.75
C ASN A 277 3.90 2.52 -26.63
#